data_AF-A0A940CAR1-F1
#
_entry.id   AF-A0A940CAR1-F1
#
_cell.length_a   1.000
_cell.length_b   1.000
_cell.length_c   1.000
_cell.angle_alpha   90.00
_cell.angle_beta   90.00
_cell.angle_gamma   90.00
#
_symmetry.space_group_name_H-M   'P 1'
#
loop_
_entity.id
_entity.type
_entity.pdbx_description
1 polymer ?
#
loop_
_entity_poly.entity_id
_entity_poly.type
_entity_poly.pdbx_seq_one_letter_code
_entity_poly.pdbx_strand_id
1 'polypeptide(L)'
;MKGFTKTIITCICMLAIILIPLPADDLYLRFHICEGSTDGYRIYYATVTDPNFSDAQHVDSTYDERTGNITFILDASLEGSITGIRLDYPPADDMAVIDGVSVSSGGIVKKRISVPELFNSDDYLMVNGMNLDTIASREKVCATTTPDDPFVVFGPEGVNILSTGFSHKMSTKLCIALLIALASVFYKKNLFGQKGLEEEKA
;
A
#
# COMPACT_ATOMS: atom_id res chain seq x y z
N MET A 1 16.29 44.69 8.58
CA MET A 1 15.66 44.13 7.35
C MET A 1 16.22 42.80 6.86
N LYS A 2 17.53 42.51 6.93
CA LYS A 2 18.12 41.25 6.38
C LYS A 2 17.62 39.93 7.03
N GLY A 3 17.12 39.96 8.27
CA GLY A 3 16.65 38.76 8.99
C GLY A 3 15.25 38.28 8.59
N PHE A 4 14.38 39.21 8.16
CA PHE A 4 12.98 38.93 7.80
C PHE A 4 12.88 38.23 6.44
N THR A 5 13.65 38.70 5.45
CA THR A 5 13.72 38.10 4.11
C THR A 5 14.21 36.66 4.14
N LYS A 6 15.20 36.33 4.99
CA LYS A 6 15.71 34.96 5.14
C LYS A 6 14.65 34.01 5.70
N THR A 7 13.88 34.44 6.70
CA THR A 7 12.80 33.61 7.27
C THR A 7 11.71 33.31 6.25
N ILE A 8 11.32 34.32 5.46
CA ILE A 8 10.32 34.15 4.39
C ILE A 8 10.80 33.15 3.35
N ILE A 9 12.05 33.25 2.90
CA ILE A 9 12.63 32.32 1.92
C ILE A 9 12.63 30.89 2.47
N THR A 10 13.04 30.68 3.74
CA THR A 10 13.01 29.34 4.35
C THR A 10 11.58 28.79 4.43
N CYS A 11 10.60 29.61 4.81
CA CYS A 11 9.19 29.19 4.82
C CYS A 11 8.69 28.82 3.43
N ILE A 12 9.05 29.57 2.39
CA ILE A 12 8.68 29.27 1.00
C ILE A 12 9.33 27.96 0.54
N CYS A 13 10.61 27.73 0.84
CA CYS A 13 11.28 26.47 0.49
C CYS A 13 10.66 25.26 1.21
N MET A 14 10.31 25.39 2.50
CA MET A 14 9.64 24.32 3.23
C MET A 14 8.24 24.05 2.67
N LEU A 15 7.49 25.10 2.36
CA LEU A 15 6.18 24.98 1.73
C LEU A 15 6.30 24.28 0.37
N ALA A 16 7.30 24.66 -0.45
CA ALA A 16 7.57 24.00 -1.72
C ALA A 16 7.89 22.51 -1.55
N ILE A 17 8.73 22.13 -0.56
CA ILE A 17 9.07 20.72 -0.28
C ILE A 17 7.83 19.90 0.10
N ILE A 18 6.92 20.48 0.90
CA ILE A 18 5.68 19.81 1.31
C ILE A 18 4.73 19.67 0.12
N LEU A 19 4.63 20.72 -0.72
CA LEU A 19 3.69 20.78 -1.83
C LEU A 19 4.13 20.03 -3.09
N ILE A 20 5.42 19.69 -3.26
CA ILE A 20 5.86 18.87 -4.40
C ILE A 20 5.17 17.51 -4.32
N PRO A 21 4.33 17.12 -5.30
CA PRO A 21 3.79 15.76 -5.35
C PRO A 21 4.97 14.80 -5.58
N LEU A 22 5.09 13.81 -4.71
CA LEU A 22 6.01 12.69 -4.95
C LEU A 22 5.14 11.51 -5.35
N PRO A 23 5.62 10.65 -6.27
CA PRO A 23 4.92 9.41 -6.56
C PRO A 23 4.73 8.61 -5.27
N ALA A 24 3.64 7.83 -5.22
CA ALA A 24 3.45 6.85 -4.16
C ALA A 24 4.61 5.84 -4.16
N ASP A 25 4.76 5.08 -3.07
CA ASP A 25 5.50 3.83 -3.11
C ASP A 25 4.58 2.70 -3.56
N ASP A 26 5.14 1.66 -4.17
CA ASP A 26 4.40 0.46 -4.57
C ASP A 26 3.59 -0.12 -3.41
N LEU A 27 2.48 -0.76 -3.78
CA LEU A 27 1.53 -1.36 -2.87
C LEU A 27 1.68 -2.88 -2.88
N TYR A 28 1.92 -3.44 -1.71
CA TYR A 28 2.09 -4.87 -1.51
C TYR A 28 0.84 -5.40 -0.83
N LEU A 29 0.07 -6.20 -1.57
CA LEU A 29 -1.09 -6.93 -1.07
C LEU A 29 -0.64 -8.35 -0.75
N ARG A 30 -0.76 -8.76 0.51
CA ARG A 30 -0.35 -10.09 0.97
C ARG A 30 -1.55 -10.86 1.50
N PHE A 31 -1.81 -12.02 0.92
CA PHE A 31 -2.82 -12.94 1.41
C PHE A 31 -2.11 -14.07 2.14
N HIS A 32 -2.53 -14.31 3.37
CA HIS A 32 -2.00 -15.35 4.25
C HIS A 32 -2.80 -16.63 4.00
N ILE A 33 -2.13 -17.68 3.49
CA ILE A 33 -2.77 -18.93 3.06
C ILE A 33 -2.43 -20.02 4.08
N CYS A 34 -3.47 -20.54 4.74
CA CYS A 34 -3.38 -21.62 5.72
C CYS A 34 -3.40 -23.01 5.10
N GLU A 35 -4.22 -23.21 4.07
CA GLU A 35 -4.46 -24.49 3.40
C GLU A 35 -4.67 -24.21 1.90
N GLY A 36 -4.31 -25.16 1.04
CA GLY A 36 -4.35 -24.98 -0.41
C GLY A 36 -3.14 -24.21 -0.97
N SER A 37 -1.95 -24.45 -0.42
CA SER A 37 -0.68 -23.84 -0.82
C SER A 37 -0.23 -24.30 -2.22
N THR A 38 -0.82 -23.70 -3.24
CA THR A 38 -0.58 -24.00 -4.66
C THR A 38 -0.13 -22.74 -5.40
N ASP A 39 0.73 -22.88 -6.40
CA ASP A 39 1.11 -21.77 -7.26
C ASP A 39 0.04 -21.43 -8.30
N GLY A 40 0.09 -20.22 -8.85
CA GLY A 40 -0.82 -19.78 -9.91
C GLY A 40 -1.91 -18.82 -9.47
N TYR A 41 -1.78 -18.23 -8.29
CA TYR A 41 -2.64 -17.13 -7.88
C TYR A 41 -2.34 -15.88 -8.72
N ARG A 42 -3.40 -15.21 -9.16
CA ARG A 42 -3.31 -14.01 -9.99
C ARG A 42 -4.27 -12.95 -9.49
N ILE A 43 -3.84 -11.69 -9.51
CA ILE A 43 -4.76 -10.56 -9.36
C ILE A 43 -4.85 -9.82 -10.69
N TYR A 44 -6.08 -9.62 -11.15
CA TYR A 44 -6.41 -8.66 -12.19
C TYR A 44 -6.87 -7.35 -11.55
N TYR A 45 -6.55 -6.24 -12.19
CA TYR A 45 -7.02 -4.93 -11.76
C TYR A 45 -7.64 -4.17 -12.94
N ALA A 46 -8.72 -3.45 -12.66
CA ALA A 46 -9.36 -2.54 -13.58
C ALA A 46 -9.02 -1.10 -13.17
N THR A 47 -8.95 -0.19 -14.14
CA THR A 47 -8.70 1.23 -13.90
C THR A 47 -9.79 2.11 -14.50
N VAL A 48 -9.75 3.40 -14.19
CA VAL A 48 -10.66 4.40 -14.81
C VAL A 48 -10.52 4.42 -16.34
N THR A 49 -9.32 4.21 -16.87
CA THR A 49 -9.05 4.27 -18.31
C THR A 49 -9.27 2.95 -19.03
N ASP A 50 -9.12 1.82 -18.33
CA ASP A 50 -9.43 0.50 -18.84
C ASP A 50 -10.18 -0.29 -17.77
N PRO A 51 -11.53 -0.31 -17.83
CA PRO A 51 -12.37 -0.87 -16.78
C PRO A 51 -12.50 -2.40 -16.85
N ASN A 52 -11.86 -3.06 -17.82
CA ASN A 52 -12.00 -4.49 -18.02
C ASN A 52 -10.84 -5.25 -17.38
N PHE A 53 -11.12 -6.45 -16.85
CA PHE A 53 -10.05 -7.36 -16.44
C PHE A 53 -9.44 -8.00 -17.69
N SER A 54 -8.15 -7.76 -17.92
CA SER A 54 -7.42 -8.25 -19.09
C SER A 54 -6.04 -8.78 -18.71
N ASP A 55 -5.47 -9.65 -19.53
CA ASP A 55 -4.11 -10.15 -19.33
C ASP A 55 -3.04 -9.05 -19.43
N ALA A 56 -3.36 -7.86 -19.90
CA ALA A 56 -2.45 -6.72 -19.81
C ALA A 56 -2.40 -6.09 -18.41
N GLN A 57 -3.42 -6.33 -17.58
CA GLN A 57 -3.61 -5.71 -16.27
C GLN A 57 -3.73 -6.77 -15.18
N HIS A 58 -2.69 -7.60 -15.06
CA HIS A 58 -2.60 -8.60 -14.01
C HIS A 58 -1.23 -8.61 -13.33
N VAL A 59 -1.20 -9.24 -12.17
CA VAL A 59 0.00 -9.56 -11.41
C VAL A 59 -0.10 -11.01 -10.96
N ASP A 60 0.89 -11.80 -11.35
CA ASP A 60 1.06 -13.15 -10.86
C ASP A 60 1.80 -13.17 -9.52
N SER A 61 1.45 -14.13 -8.68
CA SER A 61 2.19 -14.40 -7.46
C SER A 61 2.30 -15.90 -7.20
N THR A 62 3.42 -16.30 -6.64
CA THR A 62 3.70 -17.67 -6.20
C THR A 62 3.55 -17.77 -4.69
N TYR A 63 3.19 -18.95 -4.21
CA TYR A 63 3.10 -19.19 -2.78
C TYR A 63 4.50 -19.27 -2.16
N ASP A 64 4.77 -18.44 -1.14
CA ASP A 64 6.00 -18.51 -0.36
C ASP A 64 5.81 -19.42 0.85
N GLU A 65 6.26 -20.66 0.75
CA GLU A 65 6.20 -21.67 1.84
C GLU A 65 6.84 -21.18 3.15
N ARG A 66 7.87 -20.33 3.08
CA ARG A 66 8.56 -19.85 4.27
C ARG A 66 7.71 -18.86 5.06
N THR A 67 6.93 -18.04 4.36
CA THR A 67 6.12 -16.99 5.00
C THR A 67 4.64 -17.32 5.07
N GLY A 68 4.20 -18.35 4.34
CA GLY A 68 2.81 -18.79 4.25
C GLY A 68 1.93 -17.86 3.44
N ASN A 69 2.50 -17.08 2.51
CA ASN A 69 1.78 -15.97 1.87
C ASN A 69 1.96 -15.97 0.35
N ILE A 70 0.97 -15.41 -0.34
CA ILE A 70 1.10 -14.88 -1.69
C ILE A 70 1.18 -13.36 -1.62
N THR A 71 2.03 -12.74 -2.45
CA THR A 71 2.26 -11.29 -2.45
C THR A 71 2.12 -10.72 -3.85
N PHE A 72 1.16 -9.81 -4.02
CA PHE A 72 0.99 -9.04 -5.24
C PHE A 72 1.55 -7.63 -5.05
N ILE A 73 2.30 -7.16 -6.04
CA ILE A 73 2.92 -5.84 -6.04
C ILE A 73 2.24 -5.01 -7.12
N LEU A 74 1.51 -3.98 -6.70
CA LEU A 74 0.89 -3.01 -7.57
C LEU A 74 1.77 -1.76 -7.65
N ASP A 75 2.07 -1.33 -8.87
CA ASP A 75 2.92 -0.18 -9.14
C ASP A 75 2.31 1.12 -8.59
N ALA A 76 3.15 2.00 -8.07
CA ALA A 76 2.76 3.30 -7.54
C ALA A 76 1.93 4.17 -8.51
N SER A 77 2.10 4.00 -9.82
CA SER A 77 1.31 4.72 -10.84
C SER A 77 -0.17 4.38 -10.83
N LEU A 78 -0.56 3.27 -10.20
CA LEU A 78 -1.97 2.85 -10.08
C LEU A 78 -2.71 3.59 -8.95
N GLU A 79 -2.02 4.36 -8.12
CA GLU A 79 -2.62 5.12 -7.02
C GLU A 79 -3.79 6.01 -7.48
N GLY A 80 -4.93 5.86 -6.82
CA GLY A 80 -6.16 6.60 -7.14
C GLY A 80 -6.84 6.22 -8.48
N SER A 81 -6.30 5.24 -9.22
CA SER A 81 -6.82 4.86 -10.54
C SER A 81 -7.53 3.51 -10.57
N ILE A 82 -7.33 2.66 -9.56
CA ILE A 82 -7.91 1.31 -9.48
C ILE A 82 -9.41 1.42 -9.18
N THR A 83 -10.21 0.76 -10.00
CA THR A 83 -11.68 0.73 -9.90
C THR A 83 -12.24 -0.67 -9.66
N GLY A 84 -11.44 -1.71 -9.90
CA GLY A 84 -11.83 -3.11 -9.71
C GLY A 84 -10.62 -3.97 -9.39
N ILE A 85 -10.82 -5.00 -8.56
CA ILE A 85 -9.81 -6.03 -8.27
C ILE A 85 -10.49 -7.38 -8.38
N ARG A 86 -9.86 -8.31 -9.10
CA ARG A 86 -10.29 -9.70 -9.22
C ARG A 86 -9.14 -10.60 -8.79
N LEU A 87 -9.39 -11.52 -7.86
CA LEU A 87 -8.46 -12.55 -7.42
C LEU A 87 -8.85 -13.88 -8.04
N ASP A 88 -7.92 -14.44 -8.81
CA ASP A 88 -8.03 -15.75 -9.41
C ASP A 88 -7.28 -16.76 -8.54
N TYR A 89 -7.97 -17.83 -8.21
CA TYR A 89 -7.43 -18.97 -7.51
C TYR A 89 -6.87 -19.94 -8.55
N PRO A 90 -5.80 -20.69 -8.22
CA PRO A 90 -5.33 -21.72 -9.11
C PRO A 90 -6.43 -22.77 -9.33
N PRO A 91 -6.60 -23.28 -10.57
CA PRO A 91 -7.56 -24.34 -10.84
C PRO A 91 -7.08 -25.62 -10.16
N ALA A 92 -7.71 -25.94 -9.02
CA ALA A 92 -7.38 -27.10 -8.18
C ALA A 92 -8.68 -27.68 -7.60
N ASP A 93 -8.71 -28.99 -7.38
CA ASP A 93 -9.80 -29.70 -6.68
C ASP A 93 -9.62 -29.66 -5.15
N ASP A 94 -8.99 -28.60 -4.63
CA ASP A 94 -8.66 -28.45 -3.21
C ASP A 94 -9.36 -27.24 -2.58
N MET A 95 -9.23 -27.12 -1.26
CA MET A 95 -9.74 -25.95 -0.53
C MET A 95 -8.59 -24.96 -0.29
N ALA A 96 -8.77 -23.72 -0.73
CA ALA A 96 -7.89 -22.62 -0.37
C ALA A 96 -8.44 -21.88 0.84
N VAL A 97 -7.63 -21.73 1.90
CA VAL A 97 -8.03 -21.04 3.13
C VAL A 97 -7.18 -19.81 3.34
N ILE A 98 -7.82 -18.64 3.33
CA ILE A 98 -7.20 -17.34 3.63
C ILE A 98 -7.55 -16.97 5.07
N ASP A 99 -6.55 -16.70 5.91
CA ASP A 99 -6.75 -16.31 7.32
C ASP A 99 -6.25 -14.89 7.65
N GLY A 100 -5.78 -14.18 6.63
CA GLY A 100 -5.40 -12.79 6.77
C GLY A 100 -5.14 -12.13 5.43
N VAL A 101 -5.37 -10.82 5.38
CA VAL A 101 -4.85 -9.97 4.31
C VAL A 101 -4.09 -8.81 4.94
N SER A 102 -2.88 -8.55 4.47
CA SER A 102 -2.10 -7.39 4.89
C SER A 102 -1.71 -6.53 3.70
N VAL A 103 -1.79 -5.22 3.93
CA VAL A 103 -1.47 -4.19 2.95
C VAL A 103 -0.29 -3.40 3.46
N SER A 104 0.76 -3.30 2.65
CA SER A 104 1.97 -2.55 3.00
C SER A 104 2.46 -1.71 1.83
N SER A 105 3.08 -0.58 2.13
CA SER A 105 3.65 0.32 1.12
C SER A 105 4.77 1.15 1.76
N GLY A 106 5.83 1.41 1.00
CA GLY A 106 7.02 2.11 1.50
C GLY A 106 7.74 1.38 2.65
N GLY A 107 7.66 0.04 2.69
CA GLY A 107 8.28 -0.79 3.72
C GLY A 107 7.53 -0.83 5.06
N ILE A 108 6.33 -0.27 5.14
CA ILE A 108 5.51 -0.22 6.36
C ILE A 108 4.20 -0.98 6.12
N VAL A 109 3.83 -1.85 7.05
CA VAL A 109 2.48 -2.45 7.08
C VAL A 109 1.47 -1.37 7.45
N LYS A 110 0.56 -1.07 6.52
CA LYS A 110 -0.44 0.00 6.65
C LYS A 110 -1.70 -0.50 7.34
N LYS A 111 -2.20 -1.66 6.91
CA LYS A 111 -3.43 -2.26 7.42
C LYS A 111 -3.29 -3.78 7.43
N ARG A 112 -3.76 -4.41 8.50
CA ARG A 112 -4.16 -5.83 8.49
C ARG A 112 -5.69 -5.82 8.37
N ILE A 113 -6.20 -6.41 7.31
CA ILE A 113 -7.62 -6.41 6.97
C ILE A 113 -8.23 -7.70 7.52
N SER A 114 -9.39 -7.57 8.16
CA SER A 114 -10.18 -8.72 8.57
C SER A 114 -10.68 -9.44 7.32
N VAL A 115 -10.46 -10.75 7.23
CA VAL A 115 -10.88 -11.53 6.06
C VAL A 115 -12.40 -11.46 5.84
N PRO A 116 -13.25 -11.60 6.88
CA PRO A 116 -14.69 -11.34 6.74
C PRO A 116 -15.07 -9.92 6.28
N GLU A 117 -14.29 -8.90 6.63
CA GLU A 117 -14.52 -7.51 6.18
C GLU A 117 -14.25 -7.38 4.67
N LEU A 118 -13.20 -8.04 4.17
CA LEU A 118 -12.84 -8.00 2.75
C LEU A 118 -13.76 -8.87 1.87
N PHE A 119 -14.17 -10.02 2.40
CA PHE A 119 -15.02 -11.01 1.73
C PHE A 119 -16.43 -11.00 2.34
N ASN A 120 -17.03 -9.81 2.45
CA ASN A 120 -18.43 -9.67 2.82
C ASN A 120 -19.32 -9.93 1.61
N SER A 121 -20.33 -10.82 1.73
CA SER A 121 -21.15 -11.33 0.62
C SER A 121 -21.90 -10.27 -0.18
N ASP A 122 -22.10 -9.09 0.40
CA ASP A 122 -22.78 -7.97 -0.25
C ASP A 122 -21.85 -7.20 -1.21
N ASP A 123 -20.53 -7.41 -1.08
CA ASP A 123 -19.48 -6.62 -1.74
C ASP A 123 -18.51 -7.48 -2.56
N TYR A 124 -18.88 -8.70 -2.97
CA TYR A 124 -18.13 -9.43 -4.00
C TYR A 124 -19.07 -10.20 -4.92
N LEU A 125 -18.65 -10.32 -6.19
CA LEU A 125 -19.31 -11.20 -7.16
C LEU A 125 -18.49 -12.48 -7.27
N MET A 126 -19.12 -13.62 -6.97
CA MET A 126 -18.59 -14.94 -7.25
C MET A 126 -18.96 -15.36 -8.66
N VAL A 127 -18.00 -15.87 -9.41
CA VAL A 127 -18.26 -16.41 -10.74
C VAL A 127 -17.39 -17.66 -10.94
N ASN A 128 -17.97 -18.67 -11.57
CA ASN A 128 -17.42 -20.01 -11.86
C ASN A 128 -17.10 -20.88 -10.64
N GLY A 129 -18.07 -21.71 -10.24
CA GLY A 129 -17.84 -22.93 -9.45
C GLY A 129 -17.39 -22.77 -8.00
N MET A 130 -16.99 -21.58 -7.55
CA MET A 130 -16.61 -21.36 -6.16
C MET A 130 -17.81 -21.20 -5.24
N ASN A 131 -17.74 -21.88 -4.10
CA ASN A 131 -18.47 -21.53 -2.89
C ASN A 131 -17.46 -20.97 -1.88
N LEU A 132 -17.69 -19.73 -1.42
CA LEU A 132 -16.94 -19.11 -0.35
C LEU A 132 -17.70 -19.29 0.95
N ASP A 133 -17.07 -19.94 1.92
CA ASP A 133 -17.55 -20.00 3.29
C ASP A 133 -16.71 -19.06 4.15
N THR A 134 -17.29 -17.93 4.51
CA THR A 134 -16.69 -16.99 5.47
C THR A 134 -16.97 -17.48 6.88
N ILE A 135 -15.94 -17.94 7.59
CA ILE A 135 -16.04 -18.39 8.98
C ILE A 135 -15.70 -17.20 9.88
N ALA A 136 -16.70 -16.36 10.14
CA ALA A 136 -16.56 -15.11 10.90
C ALA A 136 -15.94 -15.31 12.30
N SER A 137 -16.21 -16.44 12.96
CA SER A 137 -15.64 -16.77 14.29
C SER A 137 -14.14 -17.06 14.28
N ARG A 138 -13.54 -17.24 13.11
CA ARG A 138 -12.12 -17.58 12.94
C ARG A 138 -11.33 -16.57 12.12
N GLU A 139 -11.95 -15.49 11.65
CA GLU A 139 -11.37 -14.55 10.68
C GLU A 139 -10.80 -15.25 9.43
N LYS A 140 -11.51 -16.28 8.94
CA LYS A 140 -11.09 -17.11 7.81
C LYS A 140 -12.11 -17.09 6.69
N VAL A 141 -11.63 -17.21 5.47
CA VAL A 141 -12.42 -17.52 4.29
C VAL A 141 -11.88 -18.79 3.68
N CYS A 142 -12.79 -19.74 3.48
CA CYS A 142 -12.52 -20.97 2.77
C CYS A 142 -13.14 -20.85 1.38
N ALA A 143 -12.32 -21.01 0.35
CA ALA A 143 -12.75 -21.11 -1.03
C ALA A 143 -12.62 -22.57 -1.46
N THR A 144 -13.74 -23.20 -1.82
CA THR A 144 -13.66 -24.48 -2.54
C THR A 144 -13.33 -24.15 -3.98
N THR A 145 -12.11 -24.46 -4.42
CA THR A 145 -11.72 -24.24 -5.81
C THR A 145 -12.22 -25.42 -6.65
N THR A 146 -12.54 -25.14 -7.90
CA THR A 146 -12.87 -26.17 -8.89
C THR A 146 -11.91 -26.01 -10.06
N PRO A 147 -11.83 -26.98 -10.99
CA PRO A 147 -10.98 -26.86 -12.17
C PRO A 147 -11.43 -25.76 -13.15
N ASP A 148 -12.65 -25.21 -12.97
CA ASP A 148 -13.28 -24.26 -13.89
C ASP A 148 -12.87 -22.80 -13.62
N ASP A 149 -11.57 -22.51 -13.55
CA ASP A 149 -10.98 -21.16 -13.37
C ASP A 149 -11.69 -20.31 -12.30
N PRO A 150 -11.57 -20.68 -11.01
CA PRO A 150 -12.28 -20.05 -9.91
C PRO A 150 -11.78 -18.63 -9.62
N PHE A 151 -12.68 -17.63 -9.57
CA PHE A 151 -12.30 -16.26 -9.20
C PHE A 151 -13.31 -15.50 -8.33
N VAL A 152 -12.79 -14.50 -7.61
CA VAL A 152 -13.57 -13.55 -6.79
C VAL A 152 -13.34 -12.15 -7.33
N VAL A 153 -14.41 -11.42 -7.62
CA VAL A 153 -14.34 -9.99 -7.94
C VAL A 153 -14.74 -9.19 -6.72
N PHE A 154 -13.84 -8.35 -6.21
CA PHE A 154 -14.14 -7.46 -5.09
C PHE A 154 -14.95 -6.25 -5.57
N GLY A 155 -15.97 -5.91 -4.80
CA GLY A 155 -16.81 -4.73 -4.97
C GLY A 155 -16.12 -3.44 -4.54
N PRO A 156 -16.79 -2.29 -4.68
CA PRO A 156 -16.19 -0.98 -4.48
C PRO A 156 -15.55 -0.78 -3.10
N GLU A 157 -16.16 -1.31 -2.04
CA GLU A 157 -15.61 -1.22 -0.68
C GLU A 157 -14.33 -2.05 -0.53
N GLY A 158 -14.33 -3.31 -1.00
CA GLY A 158 -13.14 -4.16 -0.99
C GLY A 158 -11.98 -3.57 -1.79
N VAL A 159 -12.27 -3.01 -2.97
CA VAL A 159 -11.28 -2.28 -3.79
C VAL A 159 -10.72 -1.09 -3.04
N ASN A 160 -11.56 -0.28 -2.41
CA ASN A 160 -11.13 0.86 -1.61
C ASN A 160 -10.25 0.43 -0.42
N ILE A 161 -10.63 -0.64 0.29
CA ILE A 161 -9.86 -1.18 1.41
C ILE A 161 -8.46 -1.64 0.97
N LEU A 162 -8.35 -2.27 -0.19
CA LEU A 162 -7.08 -2.76 -0.72
C LEU A 162 -6.23 -1.63 -1.29
N SER A 163 -6.84 -0.72 -2.07
CA SER A 163 -6.11 0.31 -2.85
C SER A 163 -5.73 1.55 -2.03
N THR A 164 -6.42 1.88 -0.94
CA THR A 164 -6.07 3.06 -0.10
C THR A 164 -4.76 2.91 0.68
N GLY A 165 -4.09 1.75 0.58
CA GLY A 165 -2.82 1.48 1.25
C GLY A 165 -1.59 2.16 0.64
N PHE A 166 -1.70 2.85 -0.51
CA PHE A 166 -0.55 3.54 -1.12
C PHE A 166 0.05 4.56 -0.15
N SER A 167 1.38 4.52 -0.01
CA SER A 167 2.11 5.42 0.88
C SER A 167 2.62 6.63 0.11
N HIS A 168 2.14 7.80 0.49
CA HIS A 168 2.81 9.06 0.16
C HIS A 168 3.73 9.39 1.32
N LYS A 169 5.03 9.56 1.08
CA LYS A 169 6.05 9.95 2.07
C LYS A 169 5.82 11.34 2.70
N MET A 170 4.58 11.80 2.84
CA MET A 170 4.14 13.06 3.43
C MET A 170 4.72 13.27 4.84
N SER A 171 4.71 12.24 5.68
CA SER A 171 5.33 12.29 7.01
C SER A 171 6.84 12.48 6.94
N THR A 172 7.53 11.83 6.00
CA THR A 172 8.97 12.06 5.74
C THR A 172 9.24 13.48 5.25
N LYS A 173 8.40 14.02 4.35
CA LYS A 173 8.50 15.40 3.87
C LYS A 173 8.36 16.39 5.03
N LEU A 174 7.37 16.17 5.90
CA LEU A 174 7.15 17.01 7.08
C LEU A 174 8.35 16.94 8.03
N CYS A 175 8.91 15.75 8.27
CA CYS A 175 10.12 15.59 9.09
C CYS A 175 11.33 16.32 8.50
N ILE A 176 11.56 16.22 7.19
CA ILE A 176 12.65 16.95 6.50
C ILE A 176 12.42 18.47 6.63
N ALA A 177 11.20 18.95 6.38
CA ALA A 177 10.86 20.35 6.53
C ALA A 177 11.08 20.86 7.96
N LEU A 178 10.68 20.08 8.98
CA LEU A 178 10.91 20.40 10.39
C LEU A 178 12.41 20.40 10.74
N LEU A 179 13.20 19.46 10.21
CA LEU A 179 14.66 19.45 10.41
C LEU A 179 15.32 20.69 9.80
N ILE A 180 14.91 21.11 8.61
CA ILE A 180 15.37 22.36 7.98
C ILE A 180 14.96 23.56 8.83
N ALA A 181 13.72 23.59 9.35
CA ALA A 181 13.24 24.64 10.24
C ALA A 181 14.10 24.73 11.52
N LEU A 182 14.32 23.60 12.18
CA LEU A 182 15.13 23.51 13.40
C LEU A 182 16.58 23.95 13.12
N ALA A 183 17.21 23.42 12.06
CA ALA A 183 18.56 23.81 11.66
C ALA A 183 18.66 25.33 11.43
N SER A 184 17.65 25.94 10.80
CA SER A 184 17.63 27.39 10.57
C SER A 184 17.52 28.21 11.87
N VAL A 185 16.78 27.72 12.87
CA VAL A 185 16.67 28.34 14.20
C VAL A 185 17.98 28.19 14.98
N PHE A 186 18.58 27.01 14.99
CA PHE A 186 19.85 26.75 15.66
C PHE A 186 21.01 27.56 15.06
N TYR A 187 21.08 27.66 13.73
CA TYR A 187 22.06 28.50 13.02
C TYR A 187 21.91 29.98 13.40
N LYS A 188 20.67 30.51 13.48
CA LYS A 188 20.44 31.90 13.90
C LYS A 188 20.78 32.18 15.36
N LYS A 189 20.69 31.16 16.24
CA LYS A 189 20.98 31.32 17.67
C LYS A 189 22.46 31.17 18.03
N ASN A 190 23.36 30.92 17.08
CA ASN A 190 24.82 30.77 17.33
C ASN A 190 25.13 29.79 18.48
N LEU A 191 24.29 28.76 18.68
CA LEU A 191 24.43 27.80 19.80
C LEU A 191 25.66 26.89 19.64
N PHE A 192 26.23 26.82 18.43
CA PHE A 192 27.53 26.21 18.15
C PHE A 192 28.57 27.32 17.92
N GLY A 193 28.92 28.01 19.00
CA GLY A 193 30.09 28.86 19.22
C GLY A 193 30.73 29.60 18.03
N GLN A 194 30.51 30.91 17.94
CA GLN A 194 31.60 31.84 17.65
C GLN A 194 32.34 32.15 18.95
N LYS A 195 33.23 31.26 19.38
CA LYS A 195 34.33 31.61 20.30
C LYS A 195 35.61 31.36 19.53
N GLY A 196 36.17 32.40 18.90
CA GLY A 196 37.47 32.27 18.24
C GLY A 196 37.75 33.22 17.09
N LEU A 197 37.22 34.45 17.08
CA LEU A 197 37.55 35.43 16.02
C LEU A 197 37.71 36.87 16.54
N GLU A 198 38.03 37.04 17.83
CA GLU A 198 38.36 38.37 18.40
C GLU A 198 39.76 38.48 19.03
N GLU A 199 40.63 37.46 18.95
CA GLU A 199 41.98 37.53 19.52
C GLU A 199 43.13 37.70 18.50
N GLU A 200 42.87 38.23 17.30
CA GLU A 200 43.95 38.54 16.35
C GLU A 200 43.90 39.98 15.82
N LYS A 201 43.61 40.93 16.72
CA LYS A 201 43.98 42.35 16.55
C LYS A 201 44.24 42.99 17.92
N ALA A 202 45.31 42.54 18.58
CA ALA A 202 45.99 43.31 19.62
C ALA A 202 47.42 43.61 19.14
#